data_AF-A0A094ZWF6-F1
#
_entry.id   AF-A0A094ZWF6-F1
#
_cell.length_a   1.000
_cell.length_b   1.000
_cell.length_c   1.000
_cell.angle_alpha   90.00
_cell.angle_beta   90.00
_cell.angle_gamma   90.00
#
_symmetry.space_group_name_H-M   'P 1'
#
loop_
_entity.id
_entity.type
_entity.pdbx_description
1 polymer ?
#
loop_
_entity_poly.entity_id
_entity_poly.type
_entity_poly.pdbx_seq_one_letter_code
_entity_poly.pdbx_strand_id
1 'polypeptide(L)'
;GACFAGVDYILDAWDLSAYTGVVIDLHRQGQNSNFKLIFYGNCSEIFTCQSYESFFETSGERQQIKLPFSTFKPYFRGEPKFDLPSLDITQLSRFGIQSYGGIYAPTRQFGPGSIEIFTISAYKEDQLPA
;
A
#
# COMPACT_ATOMS: atom_id res chain seq x y z
N GLY A 1 4.51 -7.61 18.13
CA GLY A 1 5.95 -7.38 17.86
C GLY A 1 6.08 -6.56 16.58
N ALA A 2 7.30 -6.23 16.13
CA ALA A 2 7.47 -5.62 14.82
C ALA A 2 7.05 -6.60 13.70
N CYS A 3 6.40 -6.14 12.64
CA CYS A 3 6.07 -6.96 11.46
C CYS A 3 6.86 -6.50 10.24
N PHE A 4 7.39 -7.46 9.48
CA PHE A 4 8.05 -7.20 8.20
C PHE A 4 7.69 -8.25 7.13
N ALA A 5 6.52 -8.88 7.23
CA ALA A 5 6.07 -9.88 6.26
C ALA A 5 5.27 -9.21 5.13
N GLY A 6 5.71 -9.40 3.88
CA GLY A 6 5.05 -8.84 2.70
C GLY A 6 5.59 -9.43 1.41
N VAL A 7 4.98 -9.03 0.30
CA VAL A 7 5.38 -9.39 -1.06
C VAL A 7 5.41 -8.15 -1.94
N ASP A 8 6.39 -8.07 -2.81
CA ASP A 8 6.54 -7.01 -3.81
C ASP A 8 6.39 -7.59 -5.22
N TYR A 9 5.80 -6.82 -6.11
CA TYR A 9 5.69 -7.09 -7.54
C TYR A 9 6.48 -6.02 -8.31
N ILE A 10 7.36 -6.47 -9.21
CA ILE A 10 8.20 -5.59 -10.01
C ILE A 10 7.42 -5.17 -11.25
N LEU A 11 7.36 -3.85 -11.50
CA LEU A 11 6.71 -3.24 -12.64
C LEU A 11 7.76 -2.87 -13.69
N ASP A 12 7.40 -3.04 -14.96
CA ASP A 12 8.15 -2.52 -16.10
C ASP A 12 7.67 -1.10 -16.43
N ALA A 13 7.93 -0.16 -15.50
CA ALA A 13 7.58 1.26 -15.56
C ALA A 13 6.09 1.55 -15.89
N TRP A 14 5.22 1.48 -14.89
CA TRP A 14 3.80 1.81 -15.06
C TRP A 14 3.51 3.31 -14.92
N ASP A 15 2.67 3.81 -15.83
CA ASP A 15 2.01 5.11 -15.76
C ASP A 15 0.53 4.92 -15.38
N LEU A 16 0.17 5.38 -14.18
CA LEU A 16 -1.20 5.34 -13.65
C LEU A 16 -1.86 6.72 -13.60
N SER A 17 -1.35 7.71 -14.32
CA SER A 17 -1.85 9.10 -14.35
C SER A 17 -3.34 9.24 -14.72
N ALA A 18 -3.89 8.27 -15.45
CA ALA A 18 -5.31 8.23 -15.81
C ALA A 18 -6.25 7.83 -14.66
N TYR A 19 -5.71 7.39 -13.52
CA TYR A 19 -6.43 6.81 -12.40
C TYR A 19 -6.31 7.66 -11.14
N THR A 20 -7.27 7.50 -10.22
CA THR A 20 -7.33 8.25 -8.96
C THR A 20 -6.92 7.41 -7.75
N GLY A 21 -6.88 6.08 -7.90
CA GLY A 21 -6.39 5.19 -6.84
C GLY A 21 -6.41 3.72 -7.22
N VAL A 22 -6.28 2.87 -6.21
CA VAL A 22 -6.29 1.41 -6.30
C VAL A 22 -7.41 0.83 -5.45
N VAL A 23 -8.05 -0.21 -5.95
CA VAL A 23 -8.98 -1.06 -5.19
C VAL A 23 -8.38 -2.45 -5.03
N ILE A 24 -8.44 -2.97 -3.81
CA ILE A 24 -7.99 -4.31 -3.46
C ILE A 24 -9.22 -5.13 -3.08
N ASP A 25 -9.52 -6.19 -3.82
CA ASP A 25 -10.49 -7.22 -3.43
C ASP A 25 -9.73 -8.33 -2.69
N LEU A 26 -10.07 -8.51 -1.41
CA LEU A 26 -9.33 -9.40 -0.53
C LEU A 26 -10.25 -10.11 0.46
N HIS A 27 -9.73 -11.17 1.06
CA HIS A 27 -10.29 -11.84 2.22
C HIS A 27 -9.17 -12.18 3.21
N ARG A 28 -9.38 -11.88 4.49
CA ARG A 28 -8.35 -12.03 5.54
C ARG A 28 -8.73 -13.12 6.53
N GLN A 29 -7.77 -13.96 6.91
CA GLN A 29 -7.92 -14.98 7.95
C GLN A 29 -6.93 -14.74 9.11
N GLY A 30 -7.23 -15.28 10.30
CA GLY A 30 -6.38 -15.17 11.51
C GLY A 30 -6.77 -14.03 12.46
N GLN A 31 -5.81 -13.34 13.07
CA GLN A 31 -6.04 -12.20 13.97
C GLN A 31 -5.45 -10.88 13.45
N ASN A 32 -4.45 -10.96 12.56
CA ASN A 32 -3.81 -9.77 12.03
C ASN A 32 -4.66 -9.12 10.93
N SER A 33 -5.21 -7.93 11.22
CA SER A 33 -6.07 -7.16 10.32
C SER A 33 -5.37 -5.96 9.68
N ASN A 34 -4.12 -5.67 10.07
CA ASN A 34 -3.42 -4.44 9.72
C ASN A 34 -2.43 -4.66 8.58
N PHE A 35 -2.68 -3.98 7.47
CA PHE A 35 -1.85 -4.07 6.27
C PHE A 35 -1.57 -2.68 5.69
N LYS A 36 -0.61 -2.64 4.78
CA LYS A 36 -0.33 -1.46 3.96
C LYS A 36 -0.08 -1.88 2.53
N LEU A 37 -0.53 -1.03 1.60
CA LEU A 37 -0.12 -1.06 0.22
C LEU A 37 1.04 -0.08 0.05
N ILE A 38 2.05 -0.51 -0.69
CA ILE A 38 3.31 0.20 -0.88
C ILE A 38 3.51 0.42 -2.37
N PHE A 39 3.90 1.63 -2.75
CA PHE A 39 4.43 1.95 -4.06
C PHE A 39 5.87 2.44 -3.95
N TYR A 40 6.66 2.11 -4.98
CA TYR A 40 7.97 2.71 -5.20
C TYR A 40 7.91 3.44 -6.54
N GLY A 41 8.39 4.68 -6.56
CA GLY A 41 8.60 5.43 -7.79
C GLY A 41 9.76 4.83 -8.61
N ASN A 42 10.43 5.65 -9.42
CA ASN A 42 11.58 5.18 -10.20
C ASN A 42 12.77 4.79 -9.32
N CYS A 43 12.79 3.52 -8.90
CA CYS A 43 13.73 2.99 -7.93
C CYS A 43 14.26 1.62 -8.36
N SER A 44 15.58 1.49 -8.46
CA SER A 44 16.28 0.23 -8.75
C SER A 44 16.48 -0.64 -7.50
N GLU A 45 16.66 -0.06 -6.30
CA GLU A 45 16.95 -0.78 -5.05
C GLU A 45 16.04 -0.36 -3.89
N ILE A 46 15.17 -1.26 -3.42
CA ILE A 46 14.15 -0.93 -2.39
C ILE A 46 14.74 -0.46 -1.05
N PHE A 47 15.96 -0.88 -0.69
CA PHE A 47 16.56 -0.60 0.63
C PHE A 47 17.16 0.81 0.75
N THR A 48 17.32 1.50 -0.38
CA THR A 48 17.89 2.84 -0.48
C THR A 48 16.85 3.88 -0.91
N CYS A 49 15.69 3.43 -1.38
CA CYS A 49 14.61 4.30 -1.82
C CYS A 49 13.57 4.59 -0.74
N GLN A 50 12.81 5.65 -0.97
CA GLN A 50 11.62 5.98 -0.22
C GLN A 50 10.47 5.09 -0.70
N SER A 51 9.67 4.61 0.24
CA SER A 51 8.39 3.95 -0.04
C SER A 51 7.26 4.96 0.09
N TYR A 52 6.20 4.78 -0.69
CA TYR A 52 4.95 5.49 -0.51
C TYR A 52 3.92 4.51 0.01
N GLU A 53 3.38 4.77 1.20
CA GLU A 53 2.61 3.78 1.94
C GLU A 53 1.21 4.31 2.24
N SER A 54 0.21 3.46 2.05
CA SER A 54 -1.16 3.69 2.51
C SER A 54 -1.60 2.52 3.38
N PHE A 55 -2.00 2.80 4.60
CA PHE A 55 -2.40 1.82 5.61
C PHE A 55 -3.90 1.54 5.51
N PHE A 56 -4.30 0.30 5.81
CA PHE A 56 -5.69 -0.08 5.87
C PHE A 56 -5.90 -1.24 6.85
N GLU A 57 -7.12 -1.31 7.38
CA GLU A 57 -7.58 -2.42 8.19
C GLU A 57 -8.57 -3.27 7.43
N THR A 58 -8.69 -4.54 7.82
CA THR A 58 -9.58 -5.49 7.18
C THR A 58 -10.53 -6.15 8.18
N SER A 59 -11.79 -6.35 7.78
CA SER A 59 -12.86 -6.86 8.65
C SER A 59 -12.80 -8.37 8.87
N GLY A 60 -12.13 -9.09 7.97
CA GLY A 60 -12.08 -10.55 7.97
C GLY A 60 -13.12 -11.23 7.09
N GLU A 61 -14.09 -10.50 6.56
CA GLU A 61 -14.92 -10.95 5.45
C GLU A 61 -14.25 -10.61 4.11
N ARG A 62 -14.76 -11.18 3.01
CA ARG A 62 -14.38 -10.71 1.68
C ARG A 62 -14.89 -9.29 1.47
N GLN A 63 -14.01 -8.39 1.05
CA GLN A 63 -14.34 -6.98 0.90
C GLN A 63 -13.41 -6.28 -0.09
N GLN A 64 -13.82 -5.08 -0.49
CA GLN A 64 -13.03 -4.18 -1.32
C GLN A 64 -12.50 -3.02 -0.49
N ILE A 65 -11.19 -2.82 -0.52
CA ILE A 65 -10.51 -1.67 0.10
C ILE A 65 -10.12 -0.70 -1.00
N LYS A 66 -10.71 0.51 -0.98
CA LYS A 66 -10.36 1.60 -1.90
C LYS A 66 -9.31 2.50 -1.27
N LEU A 67 -8.19 2.68 -1.97
CA LEU A 67 -7.06 3.51 -1.56
C LEU A 67 -6.81 4.58 -2.64
N PRO A 68 -7.31 5.81 -2.46
CA PRO A 68 -6.95 6.94 -3.32
C PRO A 68 -5.43 7.19 -3.32
N PHE A 69 -4.82 7.57 -4.43
CA PHE A 69 -3.38 7.86 -4.46
C PHE A 69 -2.97 9.00 -3.51
N SER A 70 -3.90 9.91 -3.18
CA SER A 70 -3.68 10.99 -2.22
C SER A 70 -3.47 10.54 -0.77
N THR A 71 -3.86 9.31 -0.42
CA THR A 71 -3.66 8.75 0.93
C THR A 71 -2.24 8.22 1.14
N PHE A 72 -1.47 8.01 0.07
CA PHE A 72 -0.11 7.53 0.16
C PHE A 72 0.82 8.62 0.69
N LYS A 73 1.56 8.28 1.74
CA LYS A 73 2.56 9.17 2.33
C LYS A 73 3.96 8.59 2.15
N PRO A 74 4.98 9.44 2.00
CA PRO A 74 6.37 9.00 1.91
C PRO A 74 6.88 8.48 3.26
N TYR A 75 7.61 7.37 3.19
CA TYR A 75 8.33 6.74 4.29
C TYR A 75 9.74 6.37 3.86
N PHE A 76 10.66 6.37 4.82
CA PHE A 76 11.98 5.78 4.64
C PHE A 76 12.25 4.82 5.79
N ARG A 77 12.40 3.53 5.49
CA ARG A 77 12.60 2.47 6.51
C ARG A 77 11.55 2.49 7.63
N GLY A 78 10.29 2.75 7.25
CA GLY A 78 9.14 2.82 8.16
C GLY A 78 9.00 4.14 8.94
N GLU A 79 9.93 5.09 8.77
CA GLU A 79 9.82 6.43 9.34
C GLU A 79 9.08 7.37 8.36
N PRO A 80 8.00 8.06 8.78
CA PRO A 80 7.32 9.06 7.94
C PRO A 80 8.27 10.20 7.54
N LYS A 81 8.18 10.68 6.30
CA LYS A 81 9.02 11.78 5.77
C LYS A 81 8.18 12.91 5.19
N PHE A 82 7.72 13.81 6.06
CA PHE A 82 6.74 14.85 5.71
C PHE A 82 7.25 15.93 4.74
N ASP A 83 8.55 16.03 4.55
CA ASP A 83 9.24 16.98 3.70
C ASP A 83 9.36 16.53 2.23
N LEU A 84 9.02 15.27 1.94
CA LEU A 84 9.12 14.70 0.61
C LEU A 84 7.86 14.98 -0.24
N PRO A 85 8.01 15.03 -1.58
CA PRO A 85 6.88 15.20 -2.48
C PRO A 85 5.88 14.04 -2.37
N SER A 86 4.70 14.23 -2.94
CA SER A 86 3.71 13.16 -3.08
C SER A 86 4.18 12.10 -4.09
N LEU A 87 3.57 10.91 -4.04
CA LEU A 87 3.85 9.82 -4.95
C LEU A 87 3.69 10.26 -6.42
N ASP A 88 4.76 10.10 -7.20
CA ASP A 88 4.71 10.22 -8.66
C ASP A 88 4.17 8.92 -9.26
N ILE A 89 2.91 8.96 -9.72
CA ILE A 89 2.21 7.81 -10.30
C ILE A 89 2.49 7.59 -11.79
N THR A 90 3.33 8.44 -12.41
CA THR A 90 3.66 8.33 -13.84
C THR A 90 4.80 7.35 -14.13
N GLN A 91 5.60 7.02 -13.10
CA GLN A 91 6.78 6.15 -13.23
C GLN A 91 6.94 5.26 -11.99
N LEU A 92 6.03 4.30 -11.84
CA LEU A 92 6.09 3.32 -10.76
C LEU A 92 6.99 2.15 -11.14
N SER A 93 7.98 1.82 -10.32
CA SER A 93 8.86 0.67 -10.55
C SER A 93 8.39 -0.59 -9.85
N ARG A 94 7.65 -0.47 -8.73
CA ARG A 94 7.20 -1.60 -7.91
C ARG A 94 5.95 -1.24 -7.11
N PHE A 95 5.18 -2.26 -6.77
CA PHE A 95 4.20 -2.15 -5.68
C PHE A 95 4.27 -3.39 -4.80
N GLY A 96 3.82 -3.27 -3.56
CA GLY A 96 3.85 -4.37 -2.62
C GLY A 96 2.76 -4.27 -1.57
N ILE A 97 2.48 -5.40 -0.92
CA ILE A 97 1.57 -5.47 0.22
C ILE A 97 2.31 -6.06 1.40
N GLN A 98 2.18 -5.41 2.54
CA GLN A 98 2.91 -5.80 3.75
C GLN A 98 1.99 -5.73 4.96
N SER A 99 2.14 -6.66 5.89
CA SER A 99 1.55 -6.50 7.21
C SER A 99 2.20 -5.35 7.96
N TYR A 100 1.39 -4.58 8.67
CA TYR A 100 1.80 -3.40 9.41
C TYR A 100 1.91 -3.66 10.91
N GLY A 101 2.86 -2.99 11.57
CA GLY A 101 3.07 -3.08 13.02
C GLY A 101 4.51 -2.78 13.43
N GLY A 102 5.17 -1.82 12.78
CA GLY A 102 6.58 -1.47 12.98
C GLY A 102 6.87 -0.63 14.23
N ILE A 103 8.13 -0.24 14.43
CA ILE A 103 8.58 0.52 15.61
C ILE A 103 7.91 1.91 15.73
N TYR A 104 7.55 2.50 14.60
CA TYR A 104 6.88 3.80 14.51
C TYR A 104 5.35 3.68 14.42
N ALA A 105 4.80 2.47 14.50
CA ALA A 105 3.36 2.25 14.43
C ALA A 105 2.69 2.55 15.79
N PRO A 106 1.50 3.19 15.81
CA PRO A 106 0.75 3.40 17.04
C PRO A 106 0.22 2.08 17.62
N THR A 107 -0.02 1.10 16.76
CA THR A 107 -0.48 -0.24 17.10
C THR A 107 0.57 -1.28 16.75
N ARG A 108 0.81 -2.21 17.67
CA ARG A 108 1.68 -3.38 17.41
C ARG A 108 0.82 -4.52 16.89
N GLN A 109 1.32 -5.25 15.90
CA GLN A 109 0.61 -6.43 15.42
C GLN A 109 0.54 -7.54 16.48
N PHE A 110 -0.52 -8.34 16.40
CA PHE A 110 -0.75 -9.50 17.25
C PHE A 110 -1.33 -10.66 16.45
N GLY A 111 -0.88 -11.87 16.79
CA GLY A 111 -1.37 -13.13 16.25
C GLY A 111 -0.96 -13.41 14.79
N PRO A 112 -1.11 -14.67 14.35
CA PRO A 112 -0.93 -15.03 12.94
C PRO A 112 -2.06 -14.42 12.10
N GLY A 113 -1.77 -14.18 10.81
CA GLY A 113 -2.79 -13.80 9.84
C GLY A 113 -2.35 -14.10 8.42
N SER A 114 -3.32 -14.25 7.54
CA SER A 114 -3.12 -14.38 6.10
C SER A 114 -4.12 -13.51 5.36
N ILE A 115 -3.75 -13.14 4.15
CA ILE A 115 -4.56 -12.35 3.23
C ILE A 115 -4.57 -13.10 1.91
N GLU A 116 -5.77 -13.37 1.42
CA GLU A 116 -6.03 -13.83 0.07
C GLU A 116 -6.41 -12.61 -0.77
N ILE A 117 -5.73 -12.43 -1.89
CA ILE A 117 -5.93 -11.30 -2.80
C ILE A 117 -6.57 -11.85 -4.06
N PHE A 118 -7.79 -11.41 -4.35
CA PHE A 118 -8.49 -11.78 -5.57
C PHE A 118 -8.05 -10.88 -6.72
N THR A 119 -8.03 -9.56 -6.50
CA THR A 119 -7.59 -8.57 -7.49
C THR A 119 -6.99 -7.34 -6.84
N ILE A 120 -6.01 -6.74 -7.51
CA ILE A 120 -5.56 -5.37 -7.27
C ILE A 120 -5.73 -4.63 -8.59
N SER A 121 -6.57 -3.61 -8.60
CA SER A 121 -6.95 -2.90 -9.83
C SER A 121 -6.89 -1.39 -9.61
N ALA A 122 -6.41 -0.64 -10.61
CA ALA A 122 -6.53 0.81 -10.60
C ALA A 122 -7.99 1.22 -10.89
N TYR A 123 -8.46 2.29 -10.26
CA TYR A 123 -9.78 2.88 -10.53
C TYR A 123 -9.67 4.36 -10.85
N LYS A 124 -10.63 4.84 -11.62
CA LYS A 124 -10.85 6.26 -11.87
C LYS A 124 -12.17 6.63 -11.22
N GLU A 125 -12.18 7.68 -10.41
CA GLU A 125 -13.42 8.23 -9.90
C GLU A 125 -14.09 8.99 -11.04
N ASP A 126 -15.34 8.63 -11.35
CA ASP A 126 -16.13 9.41 -12.28
C ASP A 126 -16.32 10.79 -11.65
N GLN A 127 -15.92 11.85 -12.37
CA GLN A 127 -16.28 13.20 -11.97
C GLN A 127 -17.81 13.25 -11.96
N LEU A 128 -18.41 13.29 -10.76
CA LEU A 128 -19.82 13.65 -10.62
C LEU A 128 -20.00 14.97 -11.39
N PRO A 129 -20.90 15.03 -12.40
CA PRO A 129 -21.20 16.29 -13.04
C PRO A 129 -21.72 17.25 -11.96
N ALA A 130 -21.13 18.45 -11.95
CA ALA A 130 -21.52 19.56 -11.08
C ALA A 130 -22.99 19.95 -11.28
#